data_AF-A0A4R8DVD8-F1
#
_entry.id   AF-A0A4R8DVD8-F1
#
_cell.length_a   1.000
_cell.length_b   1.000
_cell.length_c   1.000
_cell.angle_alpha   90.00
_cell.angle_beta   90.00
_cell.angle_gamma   90.00
#
_symmetry.space_group_name_H-M   'P 1'
#
loop_
_entity.id
_entity.type
_entity.pdbx_description
1 polymer ?
#
loop_
_entity_poly.entity_id
_entity_poly.type
_entity_poly.pdbx_seq_one_letter_code
_entity_poly.pdbx_strand_id
1 'polypeptide(L)'
;MPDCLLVMALMPLLLCTRATAAGEDSAYIKTIFLRSQKIVNQLDLTDTAKASRVRDMVSWQYRHLNAVYADKKDQNDKSIDSLHLLFLKELSTELTPAQIDKVKDGMTYSVLEVTYNAYCAELPALTDPQKAQILAWLTEAREHAMDAGSSEKKHAWFGKYKGRINNYLSAQGYTLK
;
A
#
# COMPACT_ATOMS: atom_id res chain seq x y z
N MET A 1 36.06 -17.73 -69.51
CA MET A 1 35.56 -19.01 -68.96
C MET A 1 36.77 -19.70 -68.35
N PRO A 2 36.74 -20.14 -67.08
CA PRO A 2 35.74 -21.07 -66.54
C PRO A 2 35.11 -20.70 -65.18
N ASP A 3 33.98 -21.36 -64.96
CA ASP A 3 33.21 -21.79 -63.77
C ASP A 3 33.78 -21.59 -62.35
N CYS A 4 32.91 -21.24 -61.38
CA CYS A 4 32.29 -22.17 -60.40
C CYS A 4 31.89 -21.49 -59.07
N LEU A 5 30.71 -21.85 -58.54
CA LEU A 5 30.25 -21.84 -57.13
C LEU A 5 29.95 -20.47 -56.46
N LEU A 6 28.67 -20.26 -56.09
CA LEU A 6 28.14 -20.40 -54.71
C LEU A 6 28.78 -19.35 -53.76
N VAL A 7 28.04 -18.41 -53.19
CA VAL A 7 27.54 -18.53 -51.81
C VAL A 7 26.60 -17.35 -51.49
N MET A 8 25.40 -17.73 -51.07
CA MET A 8 24.53 -17.20 -50.01
C MET A 8 24.33 -15.69 -49.82
N ALA A 9 23.05 -15.35 -49.92
CA ALA A 9 22.43 -14.10 -49.47
C ALA A 9 22.81 -13.73 -48.03
N LEU A 10 23.36 -12.53 -47.87
CA LEU A 10 23.56 -11.89 -46.57
C LEU A 10 22.34 -10.99 -46.30
N MET A 11 21.33 -11.55 -45.64
CA MET A 11 20.16 -10.81 -45.16
C MET A 11 20.54 -10.08 -43.85
N PRO A 12 20.49 -8.74 -43.77
CA PRO A 12 20.84 -8.04 -42.54
C PRO A 12 19.77 -8.27 -41.48
N LEU A 13 20.18 -8.95 -40.41
CA LEU A 13 19.43 -9.20 -39.19
C LEU A 13 19.10 -7.85 -38.52
N LEU A 14 17.84 -7.40 -38.66
CA LEU A 14 17.30 -6.27 -37.91
C LEU A 14 17.14 -6.71 -36.45
N LEU A 15 18.16 -6.49 -35.62
CA LEU A 15 18.11 -6.73 -34.19
C LEU A 15 17.26 -5.63 -33.53
N CYS A 16 15.93 -5.81 -33.56
CA CYS A 16 15.03 -5.02 -32.73
C CYS A 16 15.22 -5.50 -31.28
N THR A 17 16.03 -4.77 -30.51
CA THR A 17 16.17 -4.99 -29.06
C THR A 17 14.82 -4.77 -28.38
N ARG A 18 14.08 -5.86 -28.16
CA ARG A 18 12.99 -5.92 -27.19
C ARG A 18 13.60 -6.01 -25.78
N ALA A 19 13.87 -4.87 -25.17
CA ALA A 19 13.90 -4.78 -23.72
C ALA A 19 12.44 -4.75 -23.24
N THR A 20 11.82 -5.92 -23.06
CA THR A 20 10.40 -6.05 -22.73
C THR A 20 10.21 -6.66 -21.34
N ALA A 21 9.36 -6.01 -20.51
CA ALA A 21 8.77 -6.45 -19.23
C ALA A 21 9.73 -6.82 -18.07
N ALA A 22 10.77 -7.63 -18.31
CA ALA A 22 11.64 -8.16 -17.26
C ALA A 22 12.44 -7.07 -16.50
N GLY A 23 12.74 -5.94 -17.15
CA GLY A 23 13.44 -4.80 -16.53
C GLY A 23 12.54 -3.92 -15.67
N GLU A 24 11.29 -3.72 -16.07
CA GLU A 24 10.30 -2.92 -15.33
C GLU A 24 9.82 -3.67 -14.07
N ASP A 25 9.60 -4.98 -14.17
CA ASP A 25 9.28 -5.84 -13.03
C ASP A 25 10.39 -5.79 -11.96
N SER A 26 11.67 -5.85 -12.37
CA SER A 26 12.80 -5.79 -11.44
C SER A 26 12.87 -4.47 -10.65
N ALA A 27 12.65 -3.33 -11.32
CA ALA A 27 12.66 -2.01 -10.68
C ALA A 27 11.48 -1.82 -9.71
N TYR A 28 10.30 -2.30 -10.08
CA TYR A 28 9.13 -2.31 -9.21
C TYR A 28 9.35 -3.16 -7.96
N ILE A 29 9.86 -4.39 -8.12
CA ILE A 29 10.17 -5.29 -7.00
C ILE A 29 11.16 -4.65 -6.03
N LYS A 30 12.23 -4.01 -6.55
CA LYS A 30 13.21 -3.28 -5.73
C LYS A 30 12.55 -2.15 -4.94
N THR A 31 11.65 -1.40 -5.57
CA THR A 31 10.94 -0.28 -4.92
C THR A 31 10.06 -0.77 -3.77
N ILE A 32 9.29 -1.84 -4.00
CA ILE A 32 8.44 -2.43 -2.96
C ILE A 32 9.30 -3.01 -1.83
N PHE A 33 10.39 -3.69 -2.15
CA PHE A 33 11.32 -4.20 -1.13
C PHE A 33 11.84 -3.08 -0.22
N LEU A 34 12.32 -1.97 -0.79
CA LEU A 34 12.86 -0.83 -0.03
C LEU A 34 11.77 -0.16 0.82
N ARG A 35 10.55 -0.03 0.27
CA ARG A 35 9.40 0.50 0.99
C ARG A 35 9.04 -0.38 2.20
N SER A 36 8.93 -1.69 1.99
CA SER A 36 8.66 -2.67 3.06
C SER A 36 9.76 -2.66 4.11
N GLN A 37 11.02 -2.58 3.69
CA GLN A 37 12.16 -2.51 4.61
C GLN A 37 12.07 -1.26 5.49
N LYS A 38 11.71 -0.10 4.92
CA LYS A 38 11.51 1.14 5.67
C LYS A 38 10.41 1.00 6.74
N ILE A 39 9.30 0.34 6.42
CA ILE A 39 8.20 0.08 7.36
C ILE A 39 8.71 -0.82 8.51
N VAL A 40 9.37 -1.93 8.18
CA VAL A 40 9.87 -2.87 9.20
C VAL A 40 10.94 -2.26 10.10
N ASN A 41 11.78 -1.36 9.56
CA ASN A 41 12.78 -0.65 10.37
C ASN A 41 12.14 0.20 11.47
N GLN A 42 10.90 0.69 11.30
CA GLN A 42 10.18 1.46 12.32
C GLN A 42 9.55 0.60 13.42
N LEU A 43 9.62 -0.73 13.29
CA LEU A 43 9.13 -1.68 14.28
C LEU A 43 10.18 -2.02 15.35
N ASP A 44 11.45 -1.63 15.13
CA ASP A 44 12.59 -1.87 16.03
C ASP A 44 12.72 -3.35 16.46
N LEU A 45 12.51 -4.27 15.51
CA LEU A 45 12.61 -5.71 15.76
C LEU A 45 14.07 -6.12 15.94
N THR A 46 14.39 -6.75 17.08
CA THR A 46 15.74 -7.25 17.38
C THR A 46 16.05 -8.57 16.66
N ASP A 47 15.04 -9.39 16.40
CA ASP A 47 15.15 -10.62 15.61
C ASP A 47 15.17 -10.27 14.11
N THR A 48 16.34 -10.37 13.50
CA THR A 48 16.57 -10.06 12.07
C THR A 48 15.88 -11.05 11.12
N ALA A 49 15.69 -12.31 11.55
CA ALA A 49 14.96 -13.31 10.78
C ALA A 49 13.46 -12.98 10.78
N LYS A 50 12.90 -12.63 11.95
CA LYS A 50 11.54 -12.11 12.05
C LYS A 50 11.35 -10.85 11.20
N ALA A 51 12.26 -9.88 11.30
CA ALA A 51 12.20 -8.66 10.50
C ALA A 51 12.18 -8.97 8.99
N SER A 52 12.99 -9.93 8.54
CA SER A 52 12.99 -10.37 7.15
C SER A 52 11.66 -11.00 6.73
N ARG A 53 11.09 -11.91 7.54
CA ARG A 53 9.77 -12.51 7.25
C ARG A 53 8.67 -11.46 7.15
N VAL A 54 8.62 -10.52 8.09
CA VAL A 54 7.63 -9.43 8.08
C VAL A 54 7.78 -8.54 6.83
N ARG A 55 9.00 -8.17 6.45
CA ARG A 55 9.24 -7.37 5.22
C ARG A 55 8.75 -8.11 3.98
N ASP A 56 9.00 -9.42 3.93
CA ASP A 56 8.62 -10.24 2.80
C ASP A 56 7.09 -10.39 2.72
N MET A 57 6.39 -10.49 3.87
CA MET A 57 4.92 -10.44 3.95
C MET A 57 4.37 -9.10 3.44
N VAL A 58 4.93 -7.96 3.86
CA VAL A 58 4.51 -6.62 3.38
C VAL A 58 4.76 -6.47 1.88
N SER A 59 5.91 -6.94 1.39
CA SER A 59 6.25 -6.92 -0.04
C SER A 59 5.35 -7.84 -0.85
N TRP A 60 4.95 -8.97 -0.28
CA TRP A 60 3.98 -9.87 -0.88
C TRP A 60 2.63 -9.19 -1.04
N GLN A 61 2.12 -8.51 -0.01
CA GLN A 61 0.82 -7.81 -0.06
C GLN A 61 0.82 -6.73 -1.16
N TYR A 62 1.85 -5.88 -1.23
CA TYR A 62 1.94 -4.86 -2.27
C TYR A 62 1.90 -5.44 -3.69
N ARG A 63 2.60 -6.55 -3.94
CA ARG A 63 2.63 -7.18 -5.25
C ARG A 63 1.27 -7.79 -5.63
N HIS A 64 0.60 -8.44 -4.68
CA HIS A 64 -0.67 -9.09 -4.94
C HIS A 64 -1.80 -8.08 -5.13
N LEU A 65 -1.83 -7.00 -4.33
CA LEU A 65 -2.76 -5.89 -4.56
C LEU A 65 -2.53 -5.27 -5.95
N ASN A 66 -1.28 -4.99 -6.32
CA ASN A 66 -0.96 -4.44 -7.64
C ASN A 66 -1.41 -5.36 -8.78
N ALA A 67 -1.21 -6.67 -8.64
CA ALA A 67 -1.67 -7.66 -9.62
C ALA A 67 -3.21 -7.65 -9.77
N VAL A 68 -3.95 -7.61 -8.65
CA VAL A 68 -5.42 -7.51 -8.66
C VAL A 68 -5.88 -6.23 -9.36
N TYR A 69 -5.28 -5.07 -9.05
CA TYR A 69 -5.63 -3.82 -9.72
C TYR A 69 -5.21 -3.74 -11.19
N ALA A 70 -4.19 -4.50 -11.61
CA ALA A 70 -3.76 -4.57 -13.00
C ALA A 70 -4.71 -5.40 -13.88
N ASP A 71 -5.38 -6.42 -13.33
CA ASP A 71 -6.25 -7.35 -14.08
C ASP A 71 -7.60 -6.72 -14.52
N LYS A 72 -7.99 -5.54 -13.98
CA LYS A 72 -9.17 -4.73 -14.38
C LYS A 72 -10.52 -5.48 -14.49
N LYS A 73 -10.67 -6.69 -13.94
CA LYS A 73 -11.97 -7.39 -13.93
C LYS A 73 -12.85 -6.84 -12.81
N ASP A 74 -14.11 -6.56 -13.11
CA ASP A 74 -15.09 -5.88 -12.25
C ASP A 74 -15.54 -6.65 -10.98
N GLN A 75 -14.73 -7.55 -10.43
CA GLN A 75 -15.02 -8.24 -9.15
C GLN A 75 -13.79 -8.37 -8.24
N ASN A 76 -12.97 -7.33 -8.19
CA ASN A 76 -11.74 -7.32 -7.40
C ASN A 76 -11.96 -7.31 -5.87
N ASP A 77 -13.14 -6.93 -5.38
CA ASP A 77 -13.39 -6.76 -3.94
C ASP A 77 -13.19 -8.07 -3.16
N LYS A 78 -13.73 -9.20 -3.65
CA LYS A 78 -13.55 -10.51 -2.98
C LYS A 78 -12.08 -10.95 -2.92
N SER A 79 -11.31 -10.65 -3.96
CA SER A 79 -9.88 -10.96 -3.99
C SER A 79 -9.11 -10.09 -3.03
N ILE A 80 -9.44 -8.79 -2.95
CA ILE A 80 -8.82 -7.86 -2.01
C ILE A 80 -9.13 -8.27 -0.56
N ASP A 81 -10.39 -8.58 -0.24
CA ASP A 81 -10.79 -9.04 1.10
C ASP A 81 -10.03 -10.32 1.51
N SER A 82 -9.88 -11.25 0.58
CA SER A 82 -9.14 -12.50 0.82
C SER A 82 -7.65 -12.23 1.10
N LEU A 83 -7.03 -11.32 0.32
CA LEU A 83 -5.64 -10.90 0.54
C LEU A 83 -5.49 -10.18 1.88
N HIS A 84 -6.43 -9.31 2.24
CA HIS A 84 -6.44 -8.58 3.51
C HIS A 84 -6.43 -9.54 4.70
N LEU A 85 -7.38 -10.49 4.73
CA LEU A 85 -7.50 -11.45 5.82
C LEU A 85 -6.25 -12.33 5.94
N LEU A 86 -5.72 -12.81 4.81
CA LEU A 86 -4.50 -13.60 4.81
C LEU A 86 -3.31 -12.79 5.32
N PHE A 87 -3.14 -11.56 4.85
CA PHE A 87 -2.06 -10.69 5.26
C PHE A 87 -2.06 -10.42 6.77
N LEU A 88 -3.23 -10.07 7.35
CA LEU A 88 -3.33 -9.85 8.79
C LEU A 88 -3.11 -11.12 9.60
N LYS A 89 -3.59 -12.27 9.11
CA LYS A 89 -3.34 -13.57 9.73
C LYS A 89 -1.84 -13.87 9.77
N GLU A 90 -1.14 -13.74 8.65
CA GLU A 90 0.31 -14.00 8.58
C GLU A 90 1.10 -13.04 9.47
N LEU A 91 0.78 -11.74 9.45
CA LEU A 91 1.41 -10.77 10.35
C LEU A 91 1.21 -11.12 11.84
N SER A 92 0.02 -11.61 12.22
CA SER A 92 -0.29 -11.98 13.60
C SER A 92 0.53 -13.17 14.14
N THR A 93 1.17 -13.94 13.25
CA THR A 93 2.10 -14.99 13.65
C THR A 93 3.47 -14.43 14.11
N GLU A 94 3.81 -13.22 13.68
CA GLU A 94 5.12 -12.61 13.91
C GLU A 94 5.06 -11.36 14.80
N LEU A 95 3.95 -10.63 14.78
CA LEU A 95 3.81 -9.29 15.36
C LEU A 95 2.70 -9.22 16.41
N THR A 96 2.89 -8.36 17.39
CA THR A 96 1.81 -7.98 18.32
C THR A 96 0.78 -7.07 17.63
N PRO A 97 -0.45 -6.93 18.17
CA PRO A 97 -1.45 -6.03 17.61
C PRO A 97 -0.93 -4.59 17.40
N ALA A 98 -0.19 -4.05 18.36
CA ALA A 98 0.40 -2.71 18.25
C ALA A 98 1.47 -2.60 17.15
N GLN A 99 2.23 -3.67 16.90
CA GLN A 99 3.19 -3.71 15.79
C GLN A 99 2.48 -3.84 14.44
N ILE A 100 1.36 -4.57 14.37
CA ILE A 100 0.52 -4.63 13.18
C ILE A 100 -0.04 -3.24 12.86
N ASP A 101 -0.51 -2.49 13.86
CA ASP A 101 -0.97 -1.11 13.66
C ASP A 101 0.12 -0.23 13.06
N LYS A 102 1.37 -0.32 13.55
CA LYS A 102 2.52 0.38 12.95
C LYS A 102 2.78 -0.02 11.49
N VAL A 103 2.60 -1.30 11.13
CA VAL A 103 2.70 -1.74 9.73
C VAL A 103 1.59 -1.09 8.89
N LYS A 104 0.35 -1.10 9.38
CA LYS A 104 -0.79 -0.45 8.70
C LYS A 104 -0.55 1.05 8.51
N ASP A 105 -0.03 1.73 9.52
CA ASP A 105 0.33 3.14 9.46
C ASP A 105 1.44 3.38 8.42
N GLY A 106 2.51 2.59 8.45
CA GLY A 106 3.59 2.66 7.46
C GLY A 106 3.10 2.44 6.02
N MET A 107 2.13 1.53 5.84
CA MET A 107 1.54 1.27 4.52
C MET A 107 0.62 2.40 4.03
N THR A 108 0.15 3.25 4.94
CA THR A 108 -0.82 4.34 4.72
C THR A 108 -0.26 5.74 5.03
N TYR A 109 1.08 5.86 5.12
CA TYR A 109 1.79 7.12 5.34
C TYR A 109 1.43 7.81 6.67
N SER A 110 1.07 7.05 7.69
CA SER A 110 0.69 7.53 9.03
C SER A 110 -0.45 8.57 9.00
N VAL A 111 -1.29 8.54 7.95
CA VAL A 111 -2.34 9.56 7.75
C VAL A 111 -3.37 9.54 8.87
N LEU A 112 -3.63 8.37 9.48
CA LEU A 112 -4.50 8.25 10.66
C LEU A 112 -4.00 9.14 11.80
N GLU A 113 -2.77 8.93 12.25
CA GLU A 113 -2.18 9.66 13.38
C GLU A 113 -2.09 11.16 13.07
N VAL A 114 -1.57 11.53 11.90
CA VAL A 114 -1.44 12.93 11.48
C VAL A 114 -2.80 13.64 11.45
N THR A 115 -3.82 12.99 10.90
CA THR A 115 -5.17 13.56 10.80
C THR A 115 -5.83 13.65 12.17
N TYR A 116 -5.71 12.63 13.01
CA TYR A 116 -6.26 12.63 14.36
C TYR A 116 -5.67 13.75 15.22
N ASN A 117 -4.34 13.90 15.19
CA ASN A 117 -3.64 14.95 15.92
C ASN A 117 -4.03 16.34 15.43
N ALA A 118 -4.23 16.53 14.11
CA ALA A 118 -4.70 17.79 13.54
C ALA A 118 -6.10 18.15 14.08
N TYR A 119 -7.06 17.22 14.08
CA TYR A 119 -8.39 17.48 14.67
C TYR A 119 -8.30 17.86 16.15
N CYS A 120 -7.48 17.15 16.93
CA CYS A 120 -7.33 17.44 18.37
C CYS A 120 -6.69 18.81 18.63
N ALA A 121 -5.75 19.23 17.77
CA ALA A 121 -5.08 20.52 17.88
C ALA A 121 -5.97 21.69 17.44
N GLU A 122 -6.71 21.52 16.34
CA GLU A 122 -7.61 22.55 15.79
C GLU A 122 -8.88 22.72 16.64
N LEU A 123 -9.34 21.65 17.29
CA LEU A 123 -10.57 21.62 18.07
C LEU A 123 -10.28 21.15 19.52
N PRO A 124 -9.65 22.00 20.35
CA PRO A 124 -9.24 21.62 21.71
C PRO A 124 -10.42 21.28 22.64
N ALA A 125 -11.64 21.71 22.28
CA ALA A 125 -12.87 21.43 23.03
C ALA A 125 -13.50 20.05 22.71
N LEU A 126 -12.88 19.24 21.83
CA LEU A 126 -13.37 17.89 21.53
C LEU A 126 -13.49 17.06 22.81
N THR A 127 -14.68 16.51 23.02
CA THR A 127 -14.96 15.59 24.12
C THR A 127 -14.34 14.22 23.84
N ASP A 128 -14.13 13.42 24.88
CA ASP A 128 -13.56 12.08 24.71
C ASP A 128 -14.42 11.16 23.81
N PRO A 129 -15.77 11.19 23.87
CA PRO A 129 -16.60 10.46 22.91
C PRO A 129 -16.38 10.91 21.46
N GLN A 130 -16.21 12.21 21.21
CA GLN A 130 -15.96 12.73 19.86
C GLN A 130 -14.59 12.30 19.35
N LYS A 131 -13.55 12.38 20.20
CA LYS A 131 -12.20 11.88 19.86
C LYS A 131 -12.22 10.39 19.55
N ALA A 132 -12.90 9.59 20.37
CA ALA A 132 -13.05 8.15 20.12
C ALA A 132 -13.75 7.87 18.79
N GLN A 133 -14.79 8.62 18.45
CA GLN A 133 -15.51 8.47 17.18
C GLN A 133 -14.64 8.84 15.96
N ILE A 134 -13.86 9.93 16.06
CA ILE A 134 -12.89 10.33 15.03
C ILE A 134 -11.85 9.23 14.84
N LEU A 135 -11.26 8.74 15.94
CA LEU A 135 -10.25 7.68 15.90
C LEU A 135 -10.80 6.39 15.29
N ALA A 136 -12.03 6.01 15.64
CA ALA A 136 -12.69 4.83 15.08
C ALA A 136 -12.86 4.93 13.56
N TRP A 137 -13.32 6.08 13.07
CA TRP A 137 -13.49 6.31 11.63
C TRP A 137 -12.16 6.41 10.88
N LEU A 138 -11.13 7.02 11.46
CA LEU A 138 -9.81 7.04 10.82
C LEU A 138 -9.16 5.65 10.83
N THR A 139 -9.43 4.83 11.85
CA THR A 139 -9.03 3.41 11.88
C THR A 139 -9.70 2.63 10.76
N GLU A 140 -11.01 2.78 10.58
CA GLU A 140 -11.76 2.17 9.48
C GLU A 140 -11.22 2.63 8.11
N ALA A 141 -10.94 3.93 7.96
CA ALA A 141 -10.33 4.48 6.75
C ALA A 141 -8.95 3.86 6.44
N ARG A 142 -8.15 3.59 7.48
CA ARG A 142 -6.83 2.97 7.35
C ARG A 142 -6.91 1.54 6.81
N GLU A 143 -7.90 0.76 7.23
CA GLU A 143 -8.13 -0.60 6.71
C GLU A 143 -8.43 -0.56 5.21
N HIS A 144 -9.28 0.36 4.75
CA HIS A 144 -9.53 0.51 3.32
C HIS A 144 -8.33 1.08 2.55
N ALA A 145 -7.60 2.02 3.15
CA ALA A 145 -6.46 2.67 2.52
C ALA A 145 -5.26 1.72 2.37
N MET A 146 -5.00 0.79 3.30
CA MET A 146 -3.86 -0.11 3.17
C MET A 146 -3.96 -1.00 1.92
N ASP A 147 -5.18 -1.35 1.52
CA ASP A 147 -5.45 -2.18 0.35
C ASP A 147 -5.61 -1.41 -0.96
N ALA A 148 -5.63 -0.08 -0.93
CA ALA A 148 -5.79 0.71 -2.15
C ALA A 148 -4.53 0.71 -3.03
N GLY A 149 -4.71 0.52 -4.34
CA GLY A 149 -3.63 0.26 -5.30
C GLY A 149 -2.69 1.42 -5.63
N SER A 150 -2.98 2.65 -5.22
CA SER A 150 -2.10 3.81 -5.47
C SER A 150 -2.17 4.82 -4.33
N SER A 151 -1.12 5.65 -4.18
CA SER A 151 -1.06 6.68 -3.13
C SER A 151 -2.28 7.62 -3.17
N GLU A 152 -2.70 8.03 -4.35
CA GLU A 152 -3.89 8.85 -4.56
C GLU A 152 -5.14 8.16 -4.01
N LYS A 153 -5.36 6.87 -4.34
CA LYS A 153 -6.51 6.11 -3.83
C LYS A 153 -6.46 5.90 -2.31
N LYS A 154 -5.26 5.79 -1.72
CA LYS A 154 -5.09 5.75 -0.25
C LYS A 154 -5.58 7.05 0.38
N HIS A 155 -5.14 8.19 -0.15
CA HIS A 155 -5.59 9.50 0.34
C HIS A 155 -7.08 9.74 0.09
N ALA A 156 -7.64 9.24 -1.01
CA ALA A 156 -9.06 9.34 -1.30
C ALA A 156 -9.93 8.65 -0.23
N TRP A 157 -9.51 7.48 0.27
CA TRP A 157 -10.19 6.83 1.39
C TRP A 157 -10.20 7.70 2.64
N PHE A 158 -9.04 8.20 3.09
CA PHE A 158 -9.01 9.14 4.21
C PHE A 158 -9.83 10.41 3.95
N GLY A 159 -9.83 10.94 2.72
CA GLY A 159 -10.63 12.09 2.33
C GLY A 159 -12.14 11.87 2.54
N LYS A 160 -12.65 10.69 2.16
CA LYS A 160 -14.06 10.30 2.39
C LYS A 160 -14.40 10.30 3.88
N TYR A 161 -13.55 9.73 4.72
CA TYR A 161 -13.78 9.68 6.17
C TYR A 161 -13.59 11.03 6.84
N LYS A 162 -12.67 11.89 6.38
CA LYS A 162 -12.56 13.29 6.81
C LYS A 162 -13.84 14.07 6.52
N GLY A 163 -14.45 13.89 5.34
CA GLY A 163 -15.75 14.46 5.03
C GLY A 163 -16.85 13.99 5.99
N ARG A 164 -16.87 12.69 6.32
CA ARG A 164 -17.79 12.12 7.32
C ARG A 164 -17.59 12.72 8.71
N ILE A 165 -16.33 12.83 9.16
CA ILE A 165 -15.96 13.45 10.44
C ILE A 165 -16.41 14.92 10.46
N ASN A 166 -16.17 15.67 9.38
CA ASN A 166 -16.55 17.07 9.31
C ASN A 166 -18.06 17.25 9.44
N ASN A 167 -18.85 16.44 8.73
CA ASN A 167 -20.32 16.49 8.86
C ASN A 167 -20.80 16.15 10.28
N TYR A 168 -20.17 15.16 10.92
CA TYR A 168 -20.48 14.77 12.29
C TYR A 168 -20.19 15.88 13.31
N LEU A 169 -19.06 16.57 13.17
CA LEU A 169 -18.67 17.66 14.06
C LEU A 169 -19.50 18.93 13.81
N SER A 170 -19.77 19.27 12.55
CA SER A 170 -20.66 20.39 12.19
C SER A 170 -22.07 20.20 12.77
N ALA A 171 -22.61 18.99 12.75
CA ALA A 171 -23.89 18.67 13.37
C ALA A 171 -23.91 18.84 14.90
N GLN A 172 -22.73 18.89 15.54
CA GLN A 172 -22.57 19.12 16.97
C GLN A 172 -22.16 20.57 17.31
N GLY A 173 -22.23 21.48 16.33
CA GLY A 173 -22.00 22.90 16.53
C GLY A 173 -20.55 23.37 16.34
N TYR A 174 -19.63 22.50 15.90
CA TYR A 174 -18.29 22.94 15.50
C TYR A 174 -18.34 23.70 14.17
N THR A 175 -17.62 24.81 14.10
CA THR A 175 -17.40 25.52 12.83
C THR A 175 -16.04 25.12 12.26
N LEU A 176 -16.05 24.29 11.23
CA LEU A 176 -14.86 23.83 10.53
C LEU A 176 -14.60 24.77 9.34
N LYS A 177 -13.34 25.21 9.16
CA LYS A 177 -12.92 26.05 8.04
C LYS A 177 -12.57 25.23 6.81
#